data_AF-A0A353ENW9-F1
#
_entry.id   AF-A0A353ENW9-F1
#
_cell.length_a   1.000
_cell.length_b   1.000
_cell.length_c   1.000
_cell.angle_alpha   90.00
_cell.angle_beta   90.00
_cell.angle_gamma   90.00
#
_symmetry.space_group_name_H-M   'P 1'
#
loop_
_entity.id
_entity.type
_entity.pdbx_description
1 polymer ?
#
loop_
_entity_poly.entity_id
_entity_poly.type
_entity_poly.pdbx_seq_one_letter_code
_entity_poly.pdbx_strand_id
1 'polypeptide(L)'
;MRCSTVNWSRIRCVEDPQCLEVGDDEEVPIDSDNDGLQDEDEINLHHTDPQNADTDGDGLNDGDEINVHETNPTDPDTDSDGLDDGYEVSIHLNPNFVDNPALQVALEMIMEAYDEEENPVVVQQQQNVRFRQFIEFFKLRKIRDFQNQFFIP
;
A
#
# COMPACT_ATOMS: atom_id res chain seq x y z
N MET A 1 -18.68 45.80 -22.03
CA MET A 1 -17.50 46.37 -22.73
C MET A 1 -16.27 46.15 -21.85
N ARG A 2 -15.30 45.37 -22.34
CA ARG A 2 -13.86 45.28 -22.01
C ARG A 2 -13.36 45.50 -20.56
N CYS A 3 -12.66 44.49 -20.03
CA CYS A 3 -11.31 44.57 -19.42
C CYS A 3 -10.78 43.11 -19.33
N SER A 4 -9.90 42.62 -20.22
CA SER A 4 -8.43 42.74 -20.24
C SER A 4 -7.74 42.01 -19.07
N THR A 5 -7.18 40.84 -19.39
CA THR A 5 -6.10 40.10 -18.70
C THR A 5 -5.04 41.02 -18.09
N VAL A 6 -4.37 40.82 -16.95
CA VAL A 6 -4.28 39.84 -15.84
C VAL A 6 -3.60 40.62 -14.68
N ASN A 7 -3.76 40.24 -13.40
CA ASN A 7 -2.66 39.65 -12.58
C ASN A 7 -2.98 39.59 -11.07
N TRP A 8 -2.39 38.57 -10.44
CA TRP A 8 -2.57 37.96 -9.14
C TRP A 8 -2.44 38.89 -7.93
N SER A 9 -3.57 39.12 -7.24
CA SER A 9 -3.71 39.19 -5.78
C SER A 9 -5.14 39.65 -5.47
N ARG A 10 -6.04 38.71 -5.16
CA ARG A 10 -7.28 38.97 -4.41
C ARG A 10 -8.31 39.89 -5.08
N ILE A 11 -9.03 39.40 -6.10
CA ILE A 11 -10.37 39.92 -6.45
C ILE A 11 -11.28 38.72 -6.66
N ARG A 12 -12.28 38.62 -5.78
CA ARG A 12 -13.41 37.70 -5.92
C ARG A 12 -14.13 38.04 -7.23
N CYS A 13 -14.25 37.08 -8.12
CA CYS A 13 -15.25 37.17 -9.19
C CYS A 13 -16.61 37.09 -8.50
N VAL A 14 -17.27 38.24 -8.39
CA VAL A 14 -18.72 38.28 -8.27
C VAL A 14 -19.22 38.23 -9.71
N GLU A 15 -20.18 37.35 -9.99
CA GLU A 15 -20.85 37.13 -11.29
C GLU A 15 -20.21 36.09 -12.23
N ASP A 16 -19.89 34.89 -11.71
CA ASP A 16 -19.94 33.68 -12.53
C ASP A 16 -21.34 33.05 -12.39
N PRO A 17 -22.14 32.93 -13.46
CA PRO A 17 -23.48 32.33 -13.40
C PRO A 17 -23.47 30.80 -13.20
N GLN A 18 -22.32 30.19 -12.92
CA GLN A 18 -22.21 28.78 -12.52
C GLN A 18 -21.98 28.56 -11.02
N CYS A 19 -21.85 29.61 -10.20
CA CYS A 19 -22.02 29.44 -8.76
C CYS A 19 -23.51 29.31 -8.49
N LEU A 20 -24.01 28.07 -8.50
CA LEU A 20 -25.38 27.75 -8.08
C LEU A 20 -25.62 28.43 -6.72
N GLU A 21 -26.62 29.31 -6.67
CA GLU A 21 -27.23 29.73 -5.41
C GLU A 21 -27.95 28.50 -4.84
N VAL A 22 -27.20 27.63 -4.16
CA VAL A 22 -27.76 26.48 -3.45
C VAL A 22 -28.55 27.05 -2.27
N GLY A 23 -29.85 26.76 -2.26
CA GLY A 23 -30.73 27.09 -1.14
C GLY A 23 -30.22 26.43 0.14
N ASP A 24 -30.44 27.11 1.25
CA ASP A 24 -29.94 26.76 2.58
C ASP A 24 -30.69 25.53 3.16
N ASP A 25 -30.66 24.36 2.50
CA ASP A 25 -31.25 23.11 3.01
C ASP A 25 -30.73 21.77 2.41
N GLU A 26 -29.70 21.74 1.55
CA GLU A 26 -29.04 20.47 1.17
C GLU A 26 -27.86 20.16 2.11
N GLU A 27 -28.01 19.15 2.95
CA GLU A 27 -26.91 18.51 3.67
C GLU A 27 -26.01 17.85 2.63
N VAL A 28 -24.82 18.43 2.40
CA VAL A 28 -23.80 17.79 1.55
C VAL A 28 -23.20 16.66 2.37
N PRO A 29 -23.14 15.42 1.86
CA PRO A 29 -22.44 14.35 2.53
C PRO A 29 -21.00 14.77 2.80
N ILE A 30 -20.56 14.58 4.05
CA ILE A 30 -19.22 14.94 4.48
C ILE A 30 -18.32 13.73 4.24
N ASP A 31 -17.17 13.99 3.66
CA ASP A 31 -16.04 13.08 3.46
C ASP A 31 -14.84 13.85 4.04
N SER A 32 -14.49 13.52 5.28
CA SER A 32 -13.60 14.30 6.12
C SER A 32 -12.12 14.08 5.79
N ASP A 33 -11.73 12.90 5.31
CA ASP A 33 -10.36 12.55 4.91
C ASP A 33 -10.16 12.45 3.38
N ASN A 34 -11.22 12.54 2.59
CA ASN A 34 -11.24 12.57 1.13
C ASN A 34 -10.74 11.28 0.48
N ASP A 35 -11.05 10.14 1.08
CA ASP A 35 -10.72 8.81 0.56
C ASP A 35 -11.77 8.27 -0.43
N GLY A 36 -12.94 8.93 -0.52
CA GLY A 36 -14.05 8.56 -1.39
C GLY A 36 -15.21 7.85 -0.67
N LEU A 37 -15.15 7.71 0.65
CA LEU A 37 -16.24 7.28 1.52
C LEU A 37 -16.84 8.50 2.26
N GLN A 38 -18.09 8.35 2.69
CA GLN A 38 -18.74 9.39 3.50
C GLN A 38 -18.57 9.04 4.97
N ASP A 39 -18.35 10.03 5.84
CA ASP A 39 -18.17 9.85 7.28
C ASP A 39 -19.29 8.99 7.91
N GLU A 40 -20.51 9.09 7.37
CA GLU A 40 -21.64 8.30 7.84
C GLU A 40 -21.55 6.81 7.47
N ASP A 41 -21.06 6.49 6.28
CA ASP A 41 -20.88 5.11 5.81
C ASP A 41 -19.69 4.46 6.51
N GLU A 42 -18.61 5.21 6.70
CA GLU A 42 -17.43 4.78 7.45
C GLU A 42 -17.79 4.36 8.87
N ILE A 43 -18.53 5.20 9.62
CA ILE A 43 -18.91 4.89 11.00
C ILE A 43 -19.94 3.75 11.07
N ASN A 44 -20.97 3.80 10.21
CA ASN A 44 -22.15 2.94 10.37
C ASN A 44 -22.08 1.61 9.62
N LEU A 45 -21.35 1.54 8.50
CA LEU A 45 -21.31 0.38 7.61
C LEU A 45 -19.95 -0.32 7.65
N HIS A 46 -18.85 0.44 7.58
CA HIS A 46 -17.50 -0.10 7.39
C HIS A 46 -16.68 -0.18 8.68
N HIS A 47 -17.06 0.60 9.70
CA HIS A 47 -16.35 0.72 10.98
C HIS A 47 -14.90 1.22 10.85
N THR A 48 -14.66 2.09 9.89
CA THR A 48 -13.41 2.81 9.64
C THR A 48 -13.34 4.15 10.40
N ASP A 49 -12.18 4.81 10.43
CA ASP A 49 -12.00 6.12 11.05
C ASP A 49 -12.18 7.25 10.02
N PRO A 50 -13.26 8.05 10.11
CA PRO A 50 -13.59 9.08 9.10
C PRO A 50 -12.62 10.26 9.02
N GLN A 51 -11.55 10.26 9.80
CA GLN A 51 -10.47 11.26 9.72
C GLN A 51 -9.17 10.64 9.21
N ASN A 52 -9.18 9.38 8.82
CA ASN A 52 -8.02 8.62 8.42
C ASN A 52 -8.35 7.71 7.23
N ALA A 53 -7.94 8.18 6.05
CA ALA A 53 -8.19 7.53 4.76
C ALA A 53 -7.63 6.09 4.62
N ASP A 54 -6.85 5.59 5.57
CA ASP A 54 -6.20 4.27 5.62
C ASP A 54 -6.25 3.80 7.08
N THR A 55 -7.35 3.17 7.47
CA THR A 55 -7.72 2.90 8.86
C THR A 55 -6.79 1.88 9.50
N ASP A 56 -6.36 0.84 8.77
CA ASP A 56 -5.46 -0.19 9.28
C ASP A 56 -3.98 0.07 9.02
N GLY A 57 -3.66 1.04 8.17
CA GLY A 57 -2.31 1.58 7.97
C GLY A 57 -1.44 0.74 7.04
N ASP A 58 -2.05 0.00 6.13
CA ASP A 58 -1.39 -0.94 5.21
C ASP A 58 -0.91 -0.26 3.91
N GLY A 59 -1.35 0.98 3.68
CA GLY A 59 -1.02 1.81 2.53
C GLY A 59 -2.02 1.76 1.38
N LEU A 60 -3.16 1.11 1.56
CA LEU A 60 -4.36 1.18 0.71
C LEU A 60 -5.41 2.03 1.41
N ASN A 61 -6.13 2.86 0.66
CA ASN A 61 -7.14 3.71 1.28
C ASN A 61 -8.45 2.93 1.49
N ASP A 62 -9.17 3.17 2.58
CA ASP A 62 -10.42 2.45 2.93
C ASP A 62 -11.43 2.50 1.76
N GLY A 63 -11.55 3.66 1.10
CA GLY A 63 -12.36 3.82 -0.09
C GLY A 63 -11.93 2.97 -1.29
N ASP A 64 -10.64 2.77 -1.53
CA ASP A 64 -10.13 1.90 -2.59
C ASP A 64 -10.31 0.42 -2.23
N GLU A 65 -10.10 0.08 -0.96
CA GLU A 65 -10.36 -1.25 -0.41
C GLU A 65 -11.79 -1.69 -0.64
N ILE A 66 -12.76 -0.86 -0.28
CA ILE A 66 -14.18 -1.18 -0.40
C ILE A 66 -14.67 -1.14 -1.86
N ASN A 67 -14.28 -0.12 -2.62
CA ASN A 67 -14.88 0.13 -3.94
C ASN A 67 -14.16 -0.58 -5.09
N VAL A 68 -12.87 -0.93 -4.92
CA VAL A 68 -12.03 -1.46 -6.01
C VAL A 68 -11.53 -2.87 -5.71
N HIS A 69 -10.98 -3.08 -4.50
CA HIS A 69 -10.30 -4.32 -4.16
C HIS A 69 -11.18 -5.33 -3.42
N GLU A 70 -12.32 -4.90 -2.88
CA GLU A 70 -13.23 -5.71 -2.06
C GLU A 70 -12.51 -6.34 -0.83
N THR A 71 -11.52 -5.64 -0.27
CA THR A 71 -10.76 -6.04 0.94
C THR A 71 -11.41 -5.51 2.23
N ASN A 72 -10.83 -5.84 3.38
CA ASN A 72 -11.30 -5.40 4.68
C ASN A 72 -10.50 -4.19 5.20
N PRO A 73 -11.09 -2.98 5.25
CA PRO A 73 -10.39 -1.74 5.60
C PRO A 73 -10.04 -1.57 7.08
N THR A 74 -10.07 -2.66 7.82
CA THR A 74 -9.73 -2.70 9.25
C THR A 74 -8.75 -3.83 9.56
N ASP A 75 -8.28 -4.53 8.53
CA ASP A 75 -7.41 -5.68 8.61
C ASP A 75 -6.36 -5.57 7.50
N PRO A 76 -5.11 -5.25 7.85
CA PRO A 76 -4.08 -4.91 6.86
C PRO A 76 -3.69 -6.08 5.95
N ASP A 77 -4.18 -7.30 6.20
CA ASP A 77 -3.89 -8.54 5.47
C ASP A 77 -5.21 -9.37 5.39
N THR A 78 -6.05 -9.05 4.40
CA THR A 78 -7.42 -9.56 4.28
C THR A 78 -7.46 -11.08 4.13
N ASP A 79 -6.50 -11.67 3.43
CA ASP A 79 -6.45 -13.11 3.19
C ASP A 79 -5.59 -13.90 4.20
N SER A 80 -4.89 -13.19 5.09
CA SER A 80 -4.09 -13.70 6.19
C SER A 80 -2.90 -14.58 5.76
N ASP A 81 -2.25 -14.25 4.65
CA ASP A 81 -1.06 -14.95 4.16
C ASP A 81 0.27 -14.36 4.68
N GLY A 82 0.21 -13.18 5.29
CA GLY A 82 1.33 -12.42 5.84
C GLY A 82 1.90 -11.33 4.92
N LEU A 83 1.20 -10.97 3.85
CA LEU A 83 1.44 -9.79 3.03
C LEU A 83 0.31 -8.77 3.29
N ASP A 84 0.68 -7.48 3.33
CA ASP A 84 -0.30 -6.42 3.53
C ASP A 84 -1.07 -6.16 2.21
N ASP A 85 -2.37 -5.86 2.24
CA ASP A 85 -3.20 -5.73 1.02
C ASP A 85 -2.67 -4.60 0.11
N GLY A 86 -2.30 -3.47 0.71
CA GLY A 86 -1.66 -2.34 0.04
C GLY A 86 -0.32 -2.71 -0.60
N TYR A 87 0.45 -3.62 0.03
CA TYR A 87 1.66 -4.15 -0.58
C TYR A 87 1.33 -4.97 -1.81
N GLU A 88 0.38 -5.90 -1.71
CA GLU A 88 -0.04 -6.77 -2.81
C GLU A 88 -0.54 -5.97 -4.02
N VAL A 89 -1.37 -4.96 -3.80
CA VAL A 89 -1.85 -4.06 -4.85
C VAL A 89 -0.69 -3.33 -5.52
N SER A 90 0.32 -2.89 -4.77
CA SER A 90 1.49 -2.20 -5.31
C SER A 90 2.31 -3.07 -6.28
N ILE A 91 2.32 -4.39 -6.07
CA ILE A 91 3.01 -5.37 -6.90
C ILE A 91 2.09 -6.12 -7.87
N HIS A 92 0.83 -5.67 -8.00
CA HIS A 92 -0.18 -6.22 -8.89
C HIS A 92 -0.56 -7.69 -8.56
N LEU A 93 -0.53 -8.04 -7.28
CA LEU A 93 -1.15 -9.25 -6.74
C LEU A 93 -2.61 -8.99 -6.37
N ASN A 94 -3.30 -10.03 -5.92
CA ASN A 94 -4.70 -9.95 -5.57
C ASN A 94 -4.84 -10.15 -4.05
N PRO A 95 -5.22 -9.10 -3.29
CA PRO A 95 -5.24 -9.12 -1.82
C PRO A 95 -6.31 -10.03 -1.20
N ASN A 96 -7.12 -10.69 -2.04
CA ASN A 96 -8.13 -11.64 -1.58
C ASN A 96 -7.70 -13.11 -1.80
N PHE A 97 -6.44 -13.38 -2.17
CA PHE A 97 -6.00 -14.70 -2.55
C PHE A 97 -4.70 -15.12 -1.88
N VAL A 98 -4.85 -16.00 -0.88
CA VAL A 98 -3.75 -16.57 -0.09
C VAL A 98 -2.57 -16.95 -0.96
N ASP A 99 -1.52 -16.15 -0.85
CA ASP A 99 -0.30 -16.29 -1.62
C ASP A 99 0.75 -17.10 -0.84
N ASN A 100 1.92 -17.24 -1.46
CA ASN A 100 3.04 -17.91 -0.83
C ASN A 100 4.16 -16.90 -0.63
N PRO A 101 4.44 -16.47 0.61
CA PRO A 101 5.47 -15.46 0.86
C PRO A 101 6.86 -15.92 0.42
N ALA A 102 7.10 -17.24 0.25
CA ALA A 102 8.34 -17.76 -0.30
C ALA A 102 8.51 -17.53 -1.81
N LEU A 103 7.41 -17.42 -2.56
CA LEU A 103 7.44 -17.03 -3.98
C LEU A 103 7.70 -15.53 -4.12
N GLN A 104 7.19 -14.71 -3.19
CA GLN A 104 7.42 -13.26 -3.17
C GLN A 104 8.89 -12.90 -2.93
N VAL A 105 9.52 -13.50 -1.90
CA VAL A 105 10.98 -13.35 -1.66
C VAL A 105 11.77 -13.83 -2.87
N ALA A 106 11.32 -14.89 -3.54
CA ALA A 106 11.98 -15.35 -4.76
C ALA A 106 11.82 -14.35 -5.91
N LEU A 107 10.67 -13.67 -6.04
CA LEU A 107 10.42 -12.68 -7.08
C LEU A 107 11.26 -11.41 -6.88
N GLU A 108 11.37 -10.91 -5.64
CA GLU A 108 12.26 -9.78 -5.29
C GLU A 108 13.73 -10.12 -5.57
N MET A 109 14.17 -11.34 -5.21
CA MET A 109 15.53 -11.82 -5.50
C MET A 109 15.80 -11.97 -7.00
N ILE A 110 14.77 -12.27 -7.78
CA ILE A 110 14.82 -12.41 -9.23
C ILE A 110 14.85 -11.00 -9.84
N MET A 111 13.99 -10.06 -9.44
CA MET A 111 13.93 -8.69 -9.95
C MET A 111 15.21 -7.89 -9.69
N GLU A 112 15.84 -8.04 -8.52
CA GLU A 112 17.16 -7.45 -8.23
C GLU A 112 18.27 -7.98 -9.17
N ALA A 113 18.06 -9.13 -9.84
CA ALA A 113 19.01 -9.70 -10.78
C ALA A 113 18.76 -9.28 -12.25
N TYR A 114 17.65 -8.60 -12.56
CA TYR A 114 17.34 -8.13 -13.92
C TYR A 114 17.72 -6.66 -14.19
N ASP A 115 18.20 -5.93 -13.19
CA ASP A 115 18.66 -4.54 -13.32
C ASP A 115 20.12 -4.39 -13.82
N GLU A 116 20.71 -5.43 -14.41
CA GLU A 116 22.07 -5.38 -14.94
C GLU A 116 22.10 -5.48 -16.48
N GLU A 117 21.88 -4.34 -17.16
CA GLU A 117 22.57 -4.06 -18.43
C GLU A 117 24.07 -3.76 -18.16
N GLU A 118 24.80 -4.57 -17.39
CA GLU A 118 26.27 -4.50 -17.38
C GLU A 118 26.94 -5.88 -17.33
N ASN A 119 27.38 -6.33 -18.51
CA ASN A 119 28.50 -7.23 -18.78
C ASN A 119 28.54 -8.60 -18.02
N PRO A 120 28.17 -9.72 -18.69
CA PRO A 120 27.91 -11.03 -18.07
C PRO A 120 29.14 -11.78 -17.48
N VAL A 121 30.32 -11.15 -17.42
CA VAL A 121 31.57 -11.77 -16.91
C VAL A 121 31.90 -11.34 -15.46
N VAL A 122 31.39 -10.21 -14.97
CA VAL A 122 31.71 -9.67 -13.63
C VAL A 122 30.74 -10.19 -12.55
N VAL A 123 29.47 -10.38 -12.93
CA VAL A 123 28.35 -10.79 -12.06
C VAL A 123 28.57 -12.15 -11.38
N GLN A 124 29.20 -13.10 -12.08
CA GLN A 124 29.39 -14.46 -11.55
C GLN A 124 30.36 -14.53 -10.37
N GLN A 125 31.28 -13.58 -10.21
CA GLN A 125 32.21 -13.62 -9.06
C GLN A 125 31.57 -13.03 -7.79
N GLN A 126 30.66 -12.07 -7.91
CA GLN A 126 30.02 -11.39 -6.78
C GLN A 126 28.80 -12.18 -6.25
N GLN A 127 28.01 -12.78 -7.14
CA GLN A 127 26.92 -13.69 -6.74
C GLN A 127 27.44 -14.94 -6.02
N ASN A 128 28.62 -15.43 -6.37
CA ASN A 128 29.28 -16.55 -5.68
C ASN A 128 29.75 -16.22 -4.25
N VAL A 129 29.98 -14.94 -3.94
CA VAL A 129 30.35 -14.51 -2.57
C VAL A 129 29.11 -14.31 -1.71
N ARG A 130 28.06 -13.67 -2.23
CA ARG A 130 26.79 -13.48 -1.52
C ARG A 130 26.05 -14.79 -1.26
N PHE A 131 25.97 -15.68 -2.26
CA PHE A 131 25.36 -16.99 -2.09
C PHE A 131 26.11 -17.87 -1.08
N ARG A 132 27.44 -17.75 -1.01
CA ARG A 132 28.24 -18.40 0.04
C ARG A 132 27.97 -17.80 1.42
N GLN A 133 27.90 -16.47 1.57
CA GLN A 133 27.55 -15.83 2.84
C GLN A 133 26.13 -16.21 3.31
N PHE A 134 25.20 -16.37 2.37
CA PHE A 134 23.82 -16.78 2.65
C PHE A 134 23.75 -18.26 3.09
N ILE A 135 24.44 -19.17 2.38
CA ILE A 135 24.56 -20.57 2.82
C ILE A 135 25.21 -20.67 4.20
N GLU A 136 26.23 -19.88 4.50
CA GLU A 136 26.86 -19.85 5.84
C GLU A 136 25.93 -19.29 6.92
N PHE A 137 25.10 -18.29 6.60
CA PHE A 137 24.08 -17.75 7.52
C PHE A 137 23.03 -18.81 7.90
N PHE A 138 22.55 -19.59 6.92
CA PHE A 138 21.61 -20.68 7.18
C PHE A 138 22.26 -21.93 7.82
N LYS A 139 23.54 -22.21 7.53
CA LYS A 139 24.31 -23.24 8.24
C LYS A 139 24.45 -22.91 9.73
N LEU A 140 24.67 -21.65 10.09
CA LEU A 140 24.79 -21.22 11.49
C LEU A 140 23.44 -21.22 12.23
N ARG A 141 22.33 -20.92 11.54
CA ARG A 141 20.99 -20.92 12.15
C ARG A 141 20.47 -22.34 12.43
N LYS A 142 20.80 -23.34 11.61
CA LYS A 142 20.42 -24.76 11.86
C LYS A 142 21.29 -25.51 12.87
N ILE A 143 22.42 -24.95 13.35
CA ILE A 143 23.23 -25.57 14.41
C ILE A 143 22.80 -25.13 15.81
N ARG A 144 22.16 -23.96 15.95
CA ARG A 144 21.80 -23.42 17.28
C ARG A 144 20.59 -24.12 17.90
N ASP A 145 19.65 -24.59 17.08
CA ASP A 145 18.42 -25.23 17.57
C ASP A 145 18.58 -26.75 17.77
N PHE A 146 19.61 -27.38 17.16
CA PHE A 146 19.82 -28.83 17.28
C PHE A 146 20.71 -29.24 18.47
N GLN A 147 21.49 -28.33 19.06
CA GLN A 147 22.29 -28.64 20.25
C GLN A 147 21.53 -28.46 21.57
N ASN A 148 20.37 -27.81 21.58
CA ASN A 148 19.60 -27.55 22.81
C ASN A 148 18.45 -28.53 23.08
N GLN A 149 18.25 -29.54 22.23
CA GLN A 149 17.23 -30.57 22.45
C GLN A 149 17.80 -31.97 22.76
N PHE A 150 19.13 -32.13 22.78
CA PHE A 150 19.79 -33.41 23.09
C PHE A 150 20.84 -33.37 24.22
N PHE A 151 21.01 -32.23 24.89
CA PHE A 151 21.84 -32.14 26.11
C PHE A 151 21.07 -31.38 27.19
N ILE A 152 20.18 -32.09 27.89
CA ILE A 152 19.79 -31.73 29.26
C ILE A 152 20.69 -32.57 30.17
N PRO A 153 21.40 -31.98 31.16
CA PRO A 153 22.19 -32.74 32.13
C PRO A 153 21.31 -33.63 33.03
#